data_AF-A0A1I5HVU7-F1
#
_entry.id   AF-A0A1I5HVU7-F1
#
_cell.length_a   1.000
_cell.length_b   1.000
_cell.length_c   1.000
_cell.angle_alpha   90.00
_cell.angle_beta   90.00
_cell.angle_gamma   90.00
#
_symmetry.space_group_name_H-M   'P 1'
#
loop_
_entity.id
_entity.type
_entity.pdbx_description
1 polymer ?
#
loop_
_entity_poly.entity_id
_entity_poly.type
_entity_poly.pdbx_seq_one_letter_code
_entity_poly.pdbx_strand_id
1 'polypeptide(L)'
;MGPVKTSRGGVGKFDFNYTNFTQTSGSIETKTKDTATHARVLRPVLPTPGELKISENAQAPWVLSSIKCSLFPTQLANLLGTLFSPQYDMATGTVTIPRASELRNSEIICAYVNSKLPTVAIQKKTLGAPGGGGPFNFTADNLDAQPAPITTSAANTATPAAPPAVFVTKLGDPVTLTEDPAPGYVLTGVTCTDTDTANSSNPANRPINFARGQPIVIPAPSASPPATEVSLRPGAKFLCVFTNTAGAELSIVKSLEETSVKPGQTVEYTITVKSLGITPVTGALVKDKPGAGLTCAGTGRVTITGDGVPPGTFTVAQLTGAGIPLGTLAKDQSAVLKFSCTVNP
;
A
#
# COMPACT_ATOMS: atom_id res chain seq x y z
N MET A 1 -13.42 36.71 25.30
CA MET A 1 -12.43 36.32 24.27
C MET A 1 -12.10 34.86 24.47
N GLY A 2 -11.85 34.09 23.43
CA GLY A 2 -11.36 32.72 23.64
C GLY A 2 -11.11 31.97 22.35
N PRO A 3 -10.28 30.91 22.43
CA PRO A 3 -10.15 29.96 21.34
C PRO A 3 -11.43 29.14 21.16
N VAL A 4 -11.74 28.83 19.92
CA VAL A 4 -12.73 27.84 19.48
C VAL A 4 -11.97 26.81 18.68
N LYS A 5 -12.27 25.52 18.90
CA LYS A 5 -11.51 24.43 18.32
C LYS A 5 -12.36 23.53 17.43
N THR A 6 -11.84 23.22 16.26
CA THR A 6 -12.34 22.16 15.39
C THR A 6 -11.24 21.15 15.10
N SER A 7 -11.56 19.86 15.19
CA SER A 7 -10.65 18.76 14.84
C SER A 7 -11.20 18.03 13.62
N ARG A 8 -10.39 17.87 12.57
CA ARG A 8 -10.71 17.12 11.35
C ARG A 8 -10.03 15.76 11.35
N GLY A 9 -10.76 14.69 11.06
CA GLY A 9 -10.21 13.33 11.08
C GLY A 9 -10.24 12.66 12.46
N GLY A 10 -11.20 13.07 13.30
CA GLY A 10 -11.46 12.50 14.63
C GLY A 10 -11.61 13.54 15.72
N VAL A 11 -11.51 13.10 16.96
CA VAL A 11 -11.56 13.92 18.17
C VAL A 11 -10.21 13.97 18.87
N GLY A 12 -9.92 15.06 19.58
CA GLY A 12 -8.71 15.23 20.37
C GLY A 12 -8.85 16.27 21.48
N LYS A 13 -7.82 16.34 22.32
CA LYS A 13 -7.67 17.35 23.38
C LYS A 13 -6.45 18.21 23.06
N PHE A 14 -6.66 19.51 22.95
CA PHE A 14 -5.66 20.47 22.49
C PHE A 14 -5.36 21.47 23.59
N ASP A 15 -4.08 21.63 23.91
CA ASP A 15 -3.61 22.50 24.98
C ASP A 15 -3.19 23.87 24.42
N PHE A 16 -3.47 24.92 25.19
CA PHE A 16 -3.21 26.29 24.83
C PHE A 16 -2.42 27.01 25.91
N ASN A 17 -1.51 27.88 25.48
CA ASN A 17 -0.81 28.85 26.31
C ASN A 17 -1.33 30.26 26.02
N TYR A 18 -1.46 31.07 27.07
CA TYR A 18 -2.03 32.40 27.02
C TYR A 18 -1.07 33.43 27.61
N THR A 19 -0.89 34.56 26.93
CA THR A 19 -0.10 35.70 27.43
C THR A 19 -1.00 36.91 27.62
N ASN A 20 -0.83 37.62 28.74
CA ASN A 20 -1.62 38.80 29.12
C ASN A 20 -3.12 38.53 29.37
N PHE A 21 -3.45 37.28 29.74
CA PHE A 21 -4.76 36.87 30.25
C PHE A 21 -4.67 36.45 31.73
N THR A 22 -5.79 36.49 32.46
CA THR A 22 -5.86 36.02 33.86
C THR A 22 -5.63 34.52 34.00
N GLN A 23 -5.85 33.77 32.93
CA GLN A 23 -5.46 32.37 32.78
C GLN A 23 -4.21 32.32 31.93
N THR A 24 -3.22 31.50 32.30
CA THR A 24 -1.97 31.33 31.54
C THR A 24 -1.97 30.12 30.63
N SER A 25 -2.89 29.18 30.85
CA SER A 25 -3.08 27.99 30.02
C SER A 25 -4.51 27.46 30.08
N GLY A 26 -4.85 26.57 29.16
CA GLY A 26 -6.12 25.86 29.13
C GLY A 26 -6.11 24.72 28.14
N SER A 27 -7.18 23.92 28.09
CA SER A 27 -7.33 22.85 27.11
C SER A 27 -8.76 22.80 26.57
N ILE A 28 -8.90 22.36 25.32
CA ILE A 28 -10.20 22.13 24.68
C ILE A 28 -10.24 20.70 24.16
N GLU A 29 -11.23 19.94 24.59
CA GLU A 29 -11.51 18.60 24.08
C GLU A 29 -12.68 18.65 23.11
N THR A 30 -12.43 18.28 21.85
CA THR A 30 -13.48 18.16 20.84
C THR A 30 -14.23 16.85 21.07
N LYS A 31 -15.57 16.89 21.13
CA LYS A 31 -16.39 15.68 21.33
C LYS A 31 -16.97 15.13 20.03
N THR A 32 -16.99 15.95 18.99
CA THR A 32 -17.50 15.59 17.67
C THR A 32 -16.54 16.18 16.65
N LYS A 33 -16.05 15.35 15.73
CA LYS A 33 -15.19 15.80 14.63
C LYS A 33 -15.93 16.81 13.77
N ASP A 34 -15.17 17.70 13.12
CA ASP A 34 -15.68 18.71 12.19
C ASP A 34 -16.68 19.72 12.82
N THR A 35 -16.84 19.69 14.15
CA THR A 35 -17.69 20.61 14.91
C THR A 35 -16.83 21.55 15.75
N ALA A 36 -17.25 22.81 15.85
CA ALA A 36 -16.59 23.82 16.67
C ALA A 36 -16.94 23.65 18.16
N THR A 37 -15.93 23.47 19.00
CA THR A 37 -16.03 23.44 20.47
C THR A 37 -15.45 24.71 21.06
N HIS A 38 -16.21 25.39 21.93
CA HIS A 38 -15.79 26.63 22.56
C HIS A 38 -15.00 26.36 23.84
N ALA A 39 -13.95 27.17 24.07
CA ALA A 39 -13.26 27.21 25.35
C ALA A 39 -14.04 28.02 26.39
N ARG A 40 -13.53 27.98 27.64
CA ARG A 40 -13.90 28.95 28.67
C ARG A 40 -13.50 30.36 28.22
N VAL A 41 -14.33 31.34 28.53
CA VAL A 41 -14.05 32.76 28.27
C VAL A 41 -12.79 33.19 29.02
N LEU A 42 -11.81 33.70 28.27
CA LEU A 42 -10.58 34.32 28.75
C LEU A 42 -10.80 35.82 29.01
N ARG A 43 -10.15 36.32 30.07
CA ARG A 43 -10.20 37.73 30.48
C ARG A 43 -8.78 38.33 30.44
N PRO A 44 -8.56 39.48 29.78
CA PRO A 44 -7.26 40.16 29.80
C PRO A 44 -6.86 40.60 31.20
N VAL A 45 -5.54 40.66 31.47
CA VAL A 45 -5.01 41.29 32.69
C VAL A 45 -5.09 42.81 32.56
N LEU A 46 -5.60 43.49 33.59
CA LEU A 46 -5.66 44.96 33.68
C LEU A 46 -4.62 45.46 34.70
N PRO A 47 -4.07 46.69 34.57
CA PRO A 47 -4.42 47.77 33.62
C PRO A 47 -3.55 47.85 32.36
N THR A 48 -2.45 47.08 32.27
CA THR A 48 -1.53 47.07 31.13
C THR A 48 -1.63 45.77 30.34
N PRO A 49 -2.64 45.61 29.46
CA PRO A 49 -2.57 44.55 28.48
C PRO A 49 -1.53 44.96 27.44
N GLY A 50 -0.36 44.32 27.49
CA GLY A 50 0.47 44.18 26.30
C GLY A 50 -0.31 43.45 25.20
N GLU A 51 0.36 43.10 24.10
CA GLU A 51 -0.27 42.27 23.07
C GLU A 51 -0.80 40.96 23.67
N LEU A 52 -2.04 40.60 23.34
CA LEU A 52 -2.62 39.35 23.81
C LEU A 52 -2.16 38.22 22.90
N LYS A 53 -1.69 37.12 23.48
CA LYS A 53 -1.27 35.95 22.70
C LYS A 53 -2.05 34.72 23.11
N ILE A 54 -2.53 33.99 22.11
CA ILE A 54 -3.10 32.66 22.27
C ILE A 54 -2.28 31.73 21.40
N SER A 55 -1.64 30.74 21.99
CA SER A 55 -0.81 29.76 21.29
C SER A 55 -1.38 28.36 21.53
N GLU A 56 -1.63 27.62 20.46
CA GLU A 56 -1.93 26.20 20.54
C GLU A 56 -0.62 25.40 20.53
N ASN A 57 -0.47 24.48 21.48
CA ASN A 57 0.68 23.60 21.53
C ASN A 57 0.63 22.57 20.41
N ALA A 58 1.77 22.35 19.75
CA ALA A 58 1.89 21.28 18.78
C ALA A 58 1.61 19.92 19.42
N GLN A 59 0.82 19.10 18.74
CA GLN A 59 0.39 17.80 19.27
C GLN A 59 0.34 16.78 18.15
N ALA A 60 1.28 15.84 18.11
CA ALA A 60 1.20 14.73 17.16
C ALA A 60 -0.01 13.83 17.48
N PRO A 61 -0.72 13.28 16.47
CA PRO A 61 -0.50 13.40 15.02
C PRO A 61 -1.34 14.52 14.37
N TRP A 62 -1.65 15.58 15.10
CA TRP A 62 -2.43 16.71 14.63
C TRP A 62 -1.56 17.84 14.09
N VAL A 63 -1.93 18.36 12.93
CA VAL A 63 -1.29 19.53 12.33
C VAL A 63 -2.28 20.68 12.30
N LEU A 64 -1.83 21.85 12.76
CA LEU A 64 -2.63 23.07 12.70
C LEU A 64 -2.79 23.52 11.25
N SER A 65 -4.03 23.55 10.79
CA SER A 65 -4.39 23.81 9.39
C SER A 65 -4.99 25.19 9.16
N SER A 66 -5.54 25.82 10.20
CA SER A 66 -6.03 27.20 10.14
C SER A 66 -6.12 27.84 11.52
N ILE A 67 -5.81 29.12 11.60
CA ILE A 67 -6.14 30.02 12.72
C ILE A 67 -6.81 31.26 12.12
N LYS A 68 -7.99 31.63 12.61
CA LYS A 68 -8.69 32.87 12.21
C LYS A 68 -9.37 33.49 13.41
N CYS A 69 -9.20 34.80 13.60
CA CYS A 69 -9.88 35.53 14.66
C CYS A 69 -10.87 36.53 14.08
N SER A 70 -11.97 36.72 14.79
CA SER A 70 -13.07 37.62 14.40
C SER A 70 -13.61 38.37 15.61
N LEU A 71 -14.19 39.54 15.35
CA LEU A 71 -14.89 40.37 16.34
C LEU A 71 -16.40 40.11 16.27
N PHE A 72 -17.02 40.05 17.44
CA PHE A 72 -18.47 39.98 17.59
C PHE A 72 -19.00 41.13 18.46
N PRO A 73 -20.11 41.79 18.03
CA PRO A 73 -20.80 41.60 16.75
C PRO A 73 -20.01 42.18 15.56
N THR A 74 -20.17 41.58 14.37
CA THR A 74 -19.40 41.89 13.14
C THR A 74 -19.51 43.34 12.66
N GLN A 75 -20.51 44.10 13.12
CA GLN A 75 -20.70 45.51 12.75
C GLN A 75 -19.64 46.45 13.34
N LEU A 76 -18.93 46.04 14.41
CA LEU A 76 -17.80 46.80 14.95
C LEU A 76 -16.54 46.66 14.09
N ALA A 77 -16.43 45.62 13.26
CA ALA A 77 -15.27 45.38 12.41
C ALA A 77 -15.13 46.43 11.28
N ASN A 78 -16.24 47.00 10.79
CA ASN A 78 -16.22 48.05 9.76
C ASN A 78 -15.83 49.43 10.31
N LEU A 79 -16.00 49.66 11.63
CA LEU A 79 -15.66 50.92 12.30
C LEU A 79 -14.23 50.90 12.88
N LEU A 80 -13.71 49.70 13.20
CA LEU A 80 -12.40 49.45 13.80
C LEU A 80 -11.43 48.71 12.87
N GLY A 81 -11.74 48.60 11.57
CA GLY A 81 -11.08 47.68 10.62
C GLY A 81 -9.57 47.84 10.46
N THR A 82 -9.01 49.00 10.81
CA THR A 82 -7.55 49.24 10.83
C THR A 82 -6.88 48.90 12.17
N LEU A 83 -7.65 48.70 13.25
CA LEU A 83 -7.15 48.46 14.62
C LEU A 83 -7.21 46.97 15.03
N PHE A 84 -8.07 46.17 14.40
CA PHE A 84 -8.12 44.72 14.60
C PHE A 84 -7.39 43.96 13.50
N SER A 85 -6.06 43.91 13.62
CA SER A 85 -5.16 43.21 12.69
C SER A 85 -4.38 42.09 13.38
N PRO A 86 -5.05 40.99 13.80
CA PRO A 86 -4.38 39.86 14.43
C PRO A 86 -3.27 39.30 13.51
N GLN A 87 -2.10 39.06 14.09
CA GLN A 87 -0.98 38.42 13.41
C GLN A 87 -1.00 36.93 13.69
N TYR A 88 -0.89 36.11 12.64
CA TYR A 88 -0.96 34.66 12.73
C TYR A 88 0.41 34.04 12.46
N ASP A 89 0.89 33.23 13.39
CA ASP A 89 2.06 32.37 13.23
C ASP A 89 1.60 30.91 13.27
N MET A 90 1.52 30.30 12.09
CA MET A 90 1.10 28.91 11.94
C MET A 90 2.16 27.91 12.43
N ALA A 91 3.45 28.29 12.48
CA ALA A 91 4.52 27.39 12.90
C ALA A 91 4.51 27.17 14.42
N THR A 92 4.18 28.22 15.18
CA THR A 92 4.04 28.15 16.65
C THR A 92 2.60 28.06 17.13
N GLY A 93 1.63 28.01 16.21
CA GLY A 93 0.21 28.02 16.51
C GLY A 93 -0.25 29.27 17.27
N THR A 94 0.46 30.39 17.11
CA THR A 94 0.23 31.60 17.88
C THR A 94 -0.58 32.62 17.08
N VAL A 95 -1.61 33.17 17.70
CA VAL A 95 -2.19 34.45 17.27
C VAL A 95 -1.81 35.55 18.25
N THR A 96 -1.31 36.65 17.71
CA THR A 96 -1.02 37.87 18.45
C THR A 96 -2.09 38.90 18.11
N ILE A 97 -2.86 39.30 19.11
CA ILE A 97 -3.92 40.29 18.99
C ILE A 97 -3.36 41.63 19.48
N PRO A 98 -3.49 42.71 18.69
CA PRO A 98 -3.05 44.06 19.07
C PRO A 98 -3.70 44.54 20.38
N ARG A 99 -3.19 45.65 20.92
CA ARG A 99 -3.53 46.17 22.26
C ARG A 99 -5.05 46.16 22.53
N ALA A 100 -5.44 45.41 23.56
CA ALA A 100 -6.84 45.21 23.94
C ALA A 100 -7.55 46.49 24.43
N SER A 101 -6.79 47.53 24.82
CA SER A 101 -7.33 48.83 25.25
C SER A 101 -8.13 49.55 24.18
N GLU A 102 -7.90 49.22 22.90
CA GLU A 102 -8.61 49.77 21.73
C GLU A 102 -9.85 48.94 21.35
N LEU A 103 -10.06 47.78 22.01
CA LEU A 103 -11.11 46.80 21.69
C LEU A 103 -12.10 46.59 22.86
N ARG A 104 -12.22 47.57 23.77
CA ARG A 104 -13.06 47.47 24.97
C ARG A 104 -14.50 47.10 24.59
N ASN A 105 -15.07 46.14 25.33
CA ASN A 105 -16.44 45.62 25.18
C ASN A 105 -16.72 44.79 23.90
N SER A 106 -15.69 44.39 23.14
CA SER A 106 -15.87 43.46 22.01
C SER A 106 -15.57 42.01 22.40
N GLU A 107 -16.34 41.06 21.86
CA GLU A 107 -16.03 39.64 21.97
C GLU A 107 -15.12 39.21 20.81
N ILE A 108 -13.95 38.64 21.13
CA ILE A 108 -13.02 38.10 20.12
C ILE A 108 -13.06 36.58 20.18
N ILE A 109 -13.33 35.97 19.02
CA ILE A 109 -13.35 34.53 18.84
C ILE A 109 -12.22 34.15 17.88
N CYS A 110 -11.31 33.28 18.34
CA CYS A 110 -10.23 32.75 17.52
C CYS A 110 -10.49 31.28 17.21
N ALA A 111 -10.86 30.96 15.98
CA ALA A 111 -11.10 29.61 15.50
C ALA A 111 -9.78 28.94 15.08
N TYR A 112 -9.45 27.84 15.74
CA TYR A 112 -8.34 26.95 15.46
C TYR A 112 -8.86 25.66 14.83
N VAL A 113 -8.21 25.21 13.76
CA VAL A 113 -8.56 23.95 13.08
C VAL A 113 -7.34 23.06 12.98
N ASN A 114 -7.37 21.89 13.63
CA ASN A 114 -6.33 20.88 13.42
C ASN A 114 -6.85 19.74 12.58
N SER A 115 -5.99 19.27 11.68
CA SER A 115 -6.23 18.12 10.83
C SER A 115 -5.30 16.99 11.26
N LYS A 116 -5.88 15.80 11.51
CA LYS A 116 -5.11 14.61 11.87
C LYS A 116 -4.38 14.07 10.63
N LEU A 117 -3.10 13.74 10.75
CA LEU A 117 -2.35 13.14 9.65
C LEU A 117 -2.92 11.75 9.30
N PRO A 118 -3.11 11.45 8.00
CA PRO A 118 -3.39 10.10 7.53
C PRO A 118 -2.21 9.16 7.76
N THR A 119 -2.50 7.87 7.71
CA THR A 119 -1.46 6.82 7.70
C THR A 119 -1.64 5.86 6.54
N VAL A 120 -0.53 5.30 6.08
CA VAL A 120 -0.50 4.20 5.11
C VAL A 120 0.23 3.01 5.72
N ALA A 121 -0.35 1.82 5.59
CA ALA A 121 0.26 0.56 5.99
C ALA A 121 0.21 -0.42 4.83
N ILE A 122 1.25 -1.26 4.68
CA ILE A 122 1.38 -2.18 3.54
C ILE A 122 1.34 -3.63 4.02
N GLN A 123 0.53 -4.43 3.33
CA GLN A 123 0.57 -5.89 3.37
C GLN A 123 0.99 -6.44 2.01
N LYS A 124 1.63 -7.59 2.05
CA LYS A 124 2.00 -8.40 0.90
C LYS A 124 1.21 -9.69 0.88
N LYS A 125 0.68 -10.04 -0.29
CA LYS A 125 0.09 -11.35 -0.60
C LYS A 125 0.83 -11.95 -1.79
N THR A 126 1.17 -13.22 -1.71
CA THR A 126 1.77 -13.97 -2.82
C THR A 126 0.85 -15.09 -3.28
N LEU A 127 0.72 -15.28 -4.59
CA LEU A 127 -0.06 -16.35 -5.21
C LEU A 127 0.87 -17.33 -5.95
N GLY A 128 0.45 -18.57 -6.12
CA GLY A 128 1.12 -19.56 -6.98
C GLY A 128 2.37 -20.25 -6.40
N ALA A 129 2.98 -19.73 -5.32
CA ALA A 129 4.13 -20.35 -4.65
C ALA A 129 3.76 -20.77 -3.22
N PRO A 130 3.68 -22.07 -2.89
CA PRO A 130 3.13 -22.56 -1.62
C PRO A 130 3.76 -21.97 -0.36
N GLY A 131 5.08 -21.77 -0.37
CA GLY A 131 5.84 -21.24 0.78
C GLY A 131 5.91 -19.72 0.87
N GLY A 132 5.15 -18.98 0.06
CA GLY A 132 5.34 -17.54 -0.08
C GLY A 132 6.64 -17.19 -0.81
N GLY A 133 7.13 -15.96 -0.64
CA GLY A 133 8.35 -15.46 -1.28
C GLY A 133 8.76 -14.09 -0.77
N GLY A 134 9.80 -13.52 -1.37
CA GLY A 134 10.35 -12.22 -0.99
C GLY A 134 11.87 -12.26 -0.80
N PRO A 135 12.48 -11.17 -0.32
CA PRO A 135 11.81 -9.94 0.12
C PRO A 135 11.23 -9.14 -1.06
N PHE A 136 10.07 -8.51 -0.84
CA PHE A 136 9.50 -7.49 -1.71
C PHE A 136 9.86 -6.13 -1.14
N ASN A 137 10.53 -5.29 -1.92
CA ASN A 137 10.98 -3.97 -1.46
C ASN A 137 9.96 -2.91 -1.86
N PHE A 138 9.82 -1.88 -1.03
CA PHE A 138 8.88 -0.81 -1.26
C PHE A 138 9.59 0.53 -1.17
N THR A 139 9.15 1.46 -2.00
CA THR A 139 9.46 2.87 -1.84
C THR A 139 8.18 3.68 -1.82
N ALA A 140 8.17 4.77 -1.07
CA ALA A 140 7.06 5.68 -0.99
C ALA A 140 7.55 7.14 -1.02
N ASP A 141 6.76 8.01 -1.62
CA ASP A 141 6.86 9.45 -1.38
C ASP A 141 5.91 9.87 -0.24
N ASN A 142 6.13 11.08 0.28
CA ASN A 142 5.24 11.72 1.25
C ASN A 142 4.89 10.90 2.52
N LEU A 143 5.72 9.92 2.88
CA LEU A 143 5.63 9.15 4.12
C LEU A 143 6.82 9.46 5.02
N ASP A 144 6.59 9.45 6.34
CA ASP A 144 7.60 9.79 7.36
C ASP A 144 8.72 8.74 7.48
N ALA A 145 8.50 7.55 6.93
CA ALA A 145 9.48 6.51 6.73
C ALA A 145 9.20 5.71 5.44
N GLN A 146 10.23 5.04 4.93
CA GLN A 146 10.02 4.04 3.86
C GLN A 146 9.41 2.76 4.46
N PRO A 147 8.42 2.13 3.79
CA PRO A 147 7.90 0.85 4.24
C PRO A 147 9.01 -0.22 4.22
N ALA A 148 9.09 -1.02 5.28
CA ALA A 148 10.08 -2.08 5.37
C ALA A 148 9.84 -3.17 4.31
N PRO A 149 10.90 -3.85 3.82
CA PRO A 149 10.74 -5.02 2.96
C PRO A 149 9.90 -6.10 3.62
N ILE A 150 9.04 -6.77 2.84
CA ILE A 150 8.15 -7.83 3.34
C ILE A 150 8.49 -9.15 2.68
N THR A 151 8.61 -10.22 3.48
CA THR A 151 8.65 -11.61 3.02
C THR A 151 7.38 -12.31 3.47
N THR A 152 6.75 -13.08 2.58
CA THR A 152 5.61 -13.92 2.91
C THR A 152 6.08 -15.35 3.19
N SER A 153 5.46 -16.02 4.16
CA SER A 153 5.75 -17.42 4.52
C SER A 153 4.69 -18.41 4.04
N ALA A 154 3.58 -17.92 3.50
CA ALA A 154 2.48 -18.72 2.99
C ALA A 154 1.82 -18.06 1.78
N ALA A 155 1.46 -18.86 0.78
CA ALA A 155 0.62 -18.41 -0.32
C ALA A 155 -0.76 -17.94 0.19
N ASN A 156 -1.38 -17.02 -0.54
CA ASN A 156 -2.75 -16.54 -0.33
C ASN A 156 -3.03 -15.85 1.02
N THR A 157 -2.00 -15.62 1.83
CA THR A 157 -2.12 -14.96 3.14
C THR A 157 -1.45 -13.58 3.09
N ALA A 158 -2.21 -12.54 3.43
CA ALA A 158 -1.66 -11.19 3.55
C ALA A 158 -0.77 -11.09 4.79
N THR A 159 0.45 -10.59 4.61
CA THR A 159 1.49 -10.49 5.65
C THR A 159 2.13 -9.09 5.61
N PRO A 160 2.50 -8.50 6.76
CA PRO A 160 2.18 -8.95 8.13
C PRO A 160 0.69 -8.76 8.44
N ALA A 161 0.13 -9.58 9.34
CA ALA A 161 -1.29 -9.46 9.72
C ALA A 161 -1.64 -8.09 10.31
N ALA A 162 -0.70 -7.47 11.04
CA ALA A 162 -0.79 -6.12 11.56
C ALA A 162 0.41 -5.30 11.09
N PRO A 163 0.34 -4.67 9.91
CA PRO A 163 1.45 -3.86 9.40
C PRO A 163 1.62 -2.57 10.20
N PRO A 164 2.86 -2.10 10.40
CA PRO A 164 3.10 -0.79 10.98
C PRO A 164 2.52 0.29 10.06
N ALA A 165 1.81 1.23 10.67
CA ALA A 165 1.26 2.39 9.98
C ALA A 165 2.32 3.49 9.94
N VAL A 166 2.48 4.11 8.78
CA VAL A 166 3.47 5.15 8.49
C VAL A 166 2.70 6.45 8.23
N PHE A 167 3.09 7.56 8.85
CA PHE A 167 2.34 8.81 8.72
C PHE A 167 2.65 9.51 7.41
N VAL A 168 1.63 10.17 6.85
CA VAL A 168 1.82 11.12 5.76
C VAL A 168 2.52 12.37 6.27
N THR A 169 3.50 12.88 5.53
CA THR A 169 4.28 14.06 5.95
C THR A 169 3.61 15.39 5.59
N LYS A 170 2.95 15.46 4.44
CA LYS A 170 2.30 16.66 3.91
C LYS A 170 0.84 16.37 3.57
N LEU A 171 -0.06 17.03 4.29
CA LEU A 171 -1.48 17.03 3.98
C LEU A 171 -1.73 17.76 2.66
N GLY A 172 -2.59 17.20 1.81
CA GLY A 172 -2.93 17.78 0.51
C GLY A 172 -2.04 17.33 -0.64
N ASP A 173 -0.95 16.60 -0.37
CA ASP A 173 -0.14 15.92 -1.37
C ASP A 173 -0.54 14.43 -1.45
N PRO A 174 -0.45 13.79 -2.64
CA PRO A 174 -0.70 12.36 -2.77
C PRO A 174 0.39 11.52 -2.09
N VAL A 175 0.14 10.21 -1.97
CA VAL A 175 1.16 9.20 -1.67
C VAL A 175 1.27 8.26 -2.86
N THR A 176 2.45 8.18 -3.44
CA THR A 176 2.88 7.26 -4.49
C THR A 176 3.68 6.14 -3.85
N LEU A 177 3.24 4.92 -4.07
CA LEU A 177 3.93 3.71 -3.66
C LEU A 177 4.55 3.04 -4.89
N THR A 178 5.70 2.43 -4.71
CA THR A 178 6.31 1.55 -5.70
C THR A 178 6.76 0.29 -5.00
N GLU A 179 6.58 -0.84 -5.67
CA GLU A 179 7.16 -2.11 -5.25
C GLU A 179 8.21 -2.51 -6.28
N ASP A 180 9.34 -3.00 -5.79
CA ASP A 180 10.30 -3.78 -6.57
C ASP A 180 10.04 -5.28 -6.31
N PRO A 181 9.43 -6.01 -7.28
CA PRO A 181 9.07 -7.41 -7.11
C PRO A 181 10.29 -8.31 -6.91
N ALA A 182 10.16 -9.31 -6.04
CA ALA A 182 11.15 -10.37 -5.93
C ALA A 182 11.28 -11.19 -7.24
N PRO A 183 12.47 -11.75 -7.57
CA PRO A 183 12.65 -12.59 -8.76
C PRO A 183 11.63 -13.73 -8.85
N GLY A 184 11.10 -13.97 -10.06
CA GLY A 184 10.07 -14.99 -10.31
C GLY A 184 8.65 -14.56 -9.95
N TYR A 185 8.45 -13.37 -9.40
CA TYR A 185 7.15 -12.78 -9.11
C TYR A 185 6.83 -11.59 -10.01
N VAL A 186 5.55 -11.41 -10.27
CA VAL A 186 5.01 -10.22 -10.95
C VAL A 186 3.95 -9.60 -10.07
N LEU A 187 3.98 -8.27 -9.91
CA LEU A 187 2.90 -7.52 -9.27
C LEU A 187 1.65 -7.55 -10.16
N THR A 188 0.61 -8.22 -9.66
CA THR A 188 -0.63 -8.45 -10.41
C THR A 188 -1.83 -7.68 -9.87
N GLY A 189 -1.73 -7.11 -8.68
CA GLY A 189 -2.77 -6.23 -8.17
C GLY A 189 -2.37 -5.50 -6.91
N VAL A 190 -2.93 -4.31 -6.72
CA VAL A 190 -2.85 -3.55 -5.47
C VAL A 190 -4.23 -3.04 -5.13
N THR A 191 -4.60 -3.18 -3.86
CA THR A 191 -5.86 -2.67 -3.33
C THR A 191 -5.57 -1.88 -2.06
N CYS A 192 -5.95 -0.60 -2.03
CA CYS A 192 -5.84 0.26 -0.86
C CYS A 192 -7.22 0.60 -0.32
N THR A 193 -7.44 0.36 0.98
CA THR A 193 -8.72 0.59 1.65
C THR A 193 -8.52 1.49 2.84
N ASP A 194 -9.35 2.52 2.99
CA ASP A 194 -9.42 3.27 4.24
C ASP A 194 -10.16 2.46 5.29
N THR A 195 -9.47 2.14 6.37
CA THR A 195 -9.99 1.34 7.49
C THR A 195 -10.65 2.19 8.58
N ASP A 196 -10.57 3.51 8.49
CA ASP A 196 -11.10 4.47 9.47
C ASP A 196 -12.04 5.51 8.83
N THR A 197 -12.93 5.01 7.96
CA THR A 197 -13.88 5.82 7.17
C THR A 197 -14.81 6.69 8.03
N ALA A 198 -15.12 6.25 9.25
CA ALA A 198 -15.92 7.02 10.20
C ALA A 198 -15.24 8.34 10.60
N ASN A 199 -13.91 8.34 10.78
CA ASN A 199 -13.17 9.54 11.15
C ASN A 199 -12.80 10.39 9.92
N SER A 200 -12.35 9.74 8.85
CA SER A 200 -11.88 10.42 7.63
C SER A 200 -12.99 10.98 6.74
N SER A 201 -14.23 10.51 6.90
CA SER A 201 -15.34 10.75 5.97
C SER A 201 -15.10 10.21 4.54
N ASN A 202 -14.15 9.30 4.34
CA ASN A 202 -14.10 8.55 3.09
C ASN A 202 -15.32 7.61 3.00
N PRO A 203 -15.81 7.29 1.79
CA PRO A 203 -16.91 6.35 1.64
C PRO A 203 -16.52 4.94 2.11
N ALA A 204 -17.39 4.30 2.88
CA ALA A 204 -17.20 2.94 3.36
C ALA A 204 -17.17 1.92 2.21
N ASN A 205 -16.42 0.83 2.40
CA ASN A 205 -16.32 -0.30 1.47
C ASN A 205 -15.93 0.06 0.03
N ARG A 206 -15.18 1.16 -0.14
CA ARG A 206 -14.73 1.62 -1.45
C ARG A 206 -13.20 1.58 -1.54
N PRO A 207 -12.63 0.43 -1.93
CA PRO A 207 -11.20 0.35 -2.16
C PRO A 207 -10.78 1.12 -3.41
N ILE A 208 -9.52 1.55 -3.43
CA ILE A 208 -8.81 1.97 -4.64
C ILE A 208 -8.09 0.74 -5.19
N ASN A 209 -8.44 0.32 -6.40
CA ASN A 209 -7.81 -0.80 -7.09
C ASN A 209 -6.90 -0.30 -8.20
N PHE A 210 -5.68 -0.80 -8.24
CA PHE A 210 -4.70 -0.44 -9.25
C PHE A 210 -4.49 -1.59 -10.22
N ALA A 211 -4.60 -1.30 -11.51
CA ALA A 211 -4.29 -2.25 -12.57
C ALA A 211 -2.77 -2.41 -12.73
N ARG A 212 -2.35 -3.55 -13.28
CA ARG A 212 -0.93 -3.82 -13.54
C ARG A 212 -0.31 -2.72 -14.41
N GLY A 213 0.87 -2.24 -14.01
CA GLY A 213 1.63 -1.21 -14.72
C GLY A 213 1.13 0.22 -14.49
N GLN A 214 0.06 0.42 -13.73
CA GLN A 214 -0.36 1.76 -13.32
C GLN A 214 0.46 2.26 -12.11
N PRO A 215 0.72 3.57 -12.01
CA PRO A 215 1.24 4.16 -10.78
C PRO A 215 0.30 3.88 -9.60
N ILE A 216 0.86 3.48 -8.46
CA ILE A 216 0.09 3.17 -7.26
C ILE A 216 0.01 4.45 -6.42
N VAL A 217 -1.03 5.24 -6.65
CA VAL A 217 -1.19 6.56 -6.04
C VAL A 217 -2.46 6.60 -5.19
N ILE A 218 -2.31 6.84 -3.89
CA ILE A 218 -3.41 7.25 -3.03
C ILE A 218 -3.55 8.77 -3.20
N PRO A 219 -4.67 9.26 -3.76
CA PRO A 219 -4.78 10.65 -4.16
C PRO A 219 -4.89 11.57 -2.95
N ALA A 220 -4.39 12.79 -3.11
CA ALA A 220 -4.74 13.91 -2.23
C ALA A 220 -6.24 14.20 -2.29
N PRO A 221 -6.85 14.75 -1.22
CA PRO A 221 -8.23 15.19 -1.28
C PRO A 221 -8.38 16.37 -2.26
N SER A 222 -9.38 16.30 -3.14
CA SER A 222 -9.70 17.46 -3.99
C SER A 222 -10.24 18.62 -3.14
N ALA A 223 -10.21 19.85 -3.68
CA ALA A 223 -10.63 21.05 -2.95
C ALA A 223 -12.10 21.00 -2.48
N SER A 224 -12.95 20.27 -3.22
CA SER A 224 -14.36 20.03 -2.90
C SER A 224 -14.67 18.55 -3.14
N PRO A 225 -14.26 17.67 -2.22
CA PRO A 225 -14.23 16.24 -2.48
C PRO A 225 -15.66 15.67 -2.47
N PRO A 226 -16.16 15.11 -3.59
CA PRO A 226 -17.49 14.52 -3.63
C PRO A 226 -17.59 13.36 -2.64
N ALA A 227 -18.82 12.98 -2.28
CA ALA A 227 -19.08 11.87 -1.34
C ALA A 227 -18.53 10.51 -1.84
N THR A 228 -18.21 10.42 -3.13
CA THR A 228 -17.62 9.26 -3.79
C THR A 228 -16.10 9.24 -3.75
N GLU A 229 -15.43 10.35 -3.45
CA GLU A 229 -13.98 10.41 -3.48
C GLU A 229 -13.36 9.70 -2.27
N VAL A 230 -12.44 8.77 -2.56
CA VAL A 230 -11.55 8.13 -1.59
C VAL A 230 -10.18 8.76 -1.75
N SER A 231 -9.66 9.39 -0.69
CA SER A 231 -8.40 10.13 -0.74
C SER A 231 -7.76 10.24 0.65
N LEU A 232 -6.58 10.86 0.73
CA LEU A 232 -5.84 11.18 1.96
C LEU A 232 -6.51 12.29 2.80
N ARG A 233 -7.80 12.11 3.11
CA ARG A 233 -8.55 12.99 4.02
C ARG A 233 -7.95 12.92 5.43
N PRO A 234 -8.03 14.01 6.22
CA PRO A 234 -7.54 14.00 7.60
C PRO A 234 -8.03 12.77 8.38
N GLY A 235 -7.11 12.07 9.05
CA GLY A 235 -7.39 10.88 9.85
C GLY A 235 -7.64 9.58 9.09
N ALA A 236 -7.56 9.56 7.75
CA ALA A 236 -7.67 8.34 6.97
C ALA A 236 -6.57 7.32 7.33
N LYS A 237 -6.92 6.03 7.34
CA LYS A 237 -5.99 4.93 7.63
C LYS A 237 -6.00 3.92 6.49
N PHE A 238 -5.15 4.13 5.50
CA PHE A 238 -5.06 3.24 4.36
C PHE A 238 -4.28 1.96 4.71
N LEU A 239 -4.92 0.83 4.46
CA LEU A 239 -4.27 -0.48 4.37
C LEU A 239 -4.19 -0.87 2.90
N CYS A 240 -2.97 -0.98 2.37
CA CYS A 240 -2.72 -1.39 1.00
C CYS A 240 -2.23 -2.83 0.96
N VAL A 241 -2.91 -3.68 0.20
CA VAL A 241 -2.54 -5.08 -0.02
C VAL A 241 -1.96 -5.22 -1.44
N PHE A 242 -0.66 -5.52 -1.51
CA PHE A 242 0.07 -5.76 -2.75
C PHE A 242 0.11 -7.25 -3.04
N THR A 243 -0.44 -7.66 -4.18
CA THR A 243 -0.54 -9.06 -4.59
C THR A 243 0.43 -9.37 -5.72
N ASN A 244 1.40 -10.26 -5.45
CA ASN A 244 2.28 -10.80 -6.48
C ASN A 244 1.94 -12.23 -6.83
N THR A 245 2.00 -12.53 -8.11
CA THR A 245 1.80 -13.89 -8.62
C THR A 245 3.14 -14.46 -9.03
N ALA A 246 3.45 -15.64 -8.51
CA ALA A 246 4.59 -16.45 -8.91
C ALA A 246 4.41 -16.97 -10.35
N GLY A 247 5.49 -16.98 -11.13
CA GLY A 247 5.52 -17.55 -12.47
C GLY A 247 5.78 -19.07 -12.45
N ALA A 248 5.11 -19.78 -13.36
CA ALA A 248 5.47 -21.14 -13.77
C ALA A 248 6.29 -21.07 -15.07
N GLU A 249 7.38 -21.83 -15.15
CA GLU A 249 8.24 -21.87 -16.33
C GLU A 249 8.88 -23.27 -16.44
N LEU A 250 8.86 -23.84 -17.64
CA LEU A 250 9.49 -25.12 -17.96
C LEU A 250 10.54 -24.92 -19.05
N SER A 251 11.66 -25.63 -18.92
CA SER A 251 12.66 -25.84 -19.98
C SER A 251 12.61 -27.29 -20.42
N ILE A 252 12.63 -27.53 -21.74
CA ILE A 252 12.69 -28.87 -22.32
C ILE A 252 13.89 -28.98 -23.26
N VAL A 253 14.72 -30.01 -23.04
CA VAL A 253 15.88 -30.31 -23.87
C VAL A 253 15.76 -31.74 -24.35
N LYS A 254 15.85 -31.96 -25.67
CA LYS A 254 15.94 -33.29 -26.27
C LYS A 254 17.34 -33.48 -26.84
N SER A 255 17.99 -34.58 -26.48
CA SER A 255 19.32 -34.94 -26.97
C SER A 255 19.37 -36.38 -27.46
N LEU A 256 20.39 -36.61 -28.28
CA LEU A 256 20.86 -37.92 -28.71
C LEU A 256 22.39 -37.88 -28.51
N GLU A 257 22.96 -38.90 -27.88
CA GLU A 257 24.41 -38.95 -27.64
C GLU A 257 25.18 -39.22 -28.94
N GLU A 258 24.57 -39.97 -29.86
CA GLU A 258 25.15 -40.29 -31.16
C GLU A 258 25.16 -39.08 -32.10
N THR A 259 26.34 -38.70 -32.56
CA THR A 259 26.55 -37.63 -33.55
C THR A 259 26.46 -38.11 -35.01
N SER A 260 26.49 -39.43 -35.22
CA SER A 260 26.31 -40.09 -36.51
C SER A 260 25.60 -41.42 -36.33
N VAL A 261 24.65 -41.72 -37.20
CA VAL A 261 23.81 -42.91 -37.12
C VAL A 261 23.74 -43.63 -38.47
N LYS A 262 23.57 -44.96 -38.46
CA LYS A 262 23.48 -45.80 -39.68
C LYS A 262 22.07 -46.35 -39.89
N PRO A 263 21.65 -46.64 -41.13
CA PRO A 263 20.40 -47.36 -41.38
C PRO A 263 20.32 -48.66 -40.58
N GLY A 264 19.18 -48.93 -39.96
CA GLY A 264 18.94 -50.07 -39.07
C GLY A 264 19.47 -49.92 -37.64
N GLN A 265 20.19 -48.83 -37.30
CA GLN A 265 20.68 -48.60 -35.95
C GLN A 265 19.54 -48.22 -35.00
N THR A 266 19.52 -48.80 -33.80
CA THR A 266 18.67 -48.33 -32.70
C THR A 266 19.42 -47.28 -31.89
N VAL A 267 18.78 -46.14 -31.65
CA VAL A 267 19.33 -44.99 -30.91
C VAL A 267 18.44 -44.65 -29.71
N GLU A 268 19.02 -44.16 -28.62
CA GLU A 268 18.30 -43.76 -27.40
C GLU A 268 18.21 -42.23 -27.30
N TYR A 269 16.99 -41.71 -27.33
CA TYR A 269 16.72 -40.30 -27.09
C TYR A 269 16.52 -40.01 -25.61
N THR A 270 17.04 -38.87 -25.15
CA THR A 270 16.80 -38.34 -23.81
C THR A 270 16.05 -37.02 -23.91
N ILE A 271 14.94 -36.89 -23.19
CA ILE A 271 14.20 -35.63 -23.00
C ILE A 271 14.33 -35.25 -21.52
N THR A 272 14.90 -34.08 -21.24
CA THR A 272 14.94 -33.49 -19.90
C THR A 272 13.93 -32.35 -19.82
N VAL A 273 12.98 -32.47 -18.90
CA VAL A 273 12.03 -31.40 -18.55
C VAL A 273 12.42 -30.85 -17.19
N LYS A 274 12.74 -29.56 -17.11
CA LYS A 274 13.14 -28.87 -15.88
C LYS A 274 12.17 -27.74 -15.57
N SER A 275 11.74 -27.63 -14.32
CA SER A 275 10.99 -26.47 -13.85
C SER A 275 11.94 -25.35 -13.44
N LEU A 276 11.80 -24.18 -14.09
CA LEU A 276 12.59 -22.98 -13.79
C LEU A 276 11.83 -22.01 -12.87
N GLY A 277 10.49 -22.01 -12.99
CA GLY A 277 9.59 -21.15 -12.23
C GLY A 277 9.45 -21.58 -10.76
N ILE A 278 9.03 -20.63 -9.93
CA ILE A 278 8.78 -20.85 -8.49
C ILE A 278 7.38 -21.42 -8.22
N THR A 279 6.45 -21.36 -9.19
CA THR A 279 5.19 -22.08 -9.13
C THR A 279 5.40 -23.54 -9.50
N PRO A 280 5.08 -24.51 -8.62
CA PRO A 280 5.15 -25.91 -8.97
C PRO A 280 4.27 -26.23 -10.17
N VAL A 281 4.83 -26.91 -11.16
CA VAL A 281 4.11 -27.31 -12.37
C VAL A 281 3.52 -28.69 -12.16
N THR A 282 2.20 -28.82 -12.32
CA THR A 282 1.48 -30.09 -12.16
C THR A 282 0.85 -30.50 -13.49
N GLY A 283 0.90 -31.81 -13.80
CA GLY A 283 0.23 -32.35 -14.98
C GLY A 283 0.80 -31.89 -16.33
N ALA A 284 2.08 -31.50 -16.38
CA ALA A 284 2.74 -31.17 -17.64
C ALA A 284 2.70 -32.39 -18.59
N LEU A 285 2.24 -32.21 -19.83
CA LEU A 285 2.19 -33.28 -20.82
C LEU A 285 3.40 -33.21 -21.75
N VAL A 286 4.21 -34.28 -21.76
CA VAL A 286 5.32 -34.42 -22.70
C VAL A 286 4.86 -35.19 -23.93
N LYS A 287 5.10 -34.61 -25.11
CA LYS A 287 4.86 -35.23 -26.41
C LYS A 287 6.11 -35.19 -27.25
N ASP A 288 6.31 -36.23 -28.05
CA ASP A 288 7.38 -36.29 -29.03
C ASP A 288 6.84 -36.87 -30.33
N LYS A 289 7.06 -36.21 -31.46
CA LYS A 289 6.74 -36.76 -32.76
C LYS A 289 8.05 -37.19 -33.43
N PRO A 290 8.23 -38.50 -33.73
CA PRO A 290 9.41 -38.98 -34.43
C PRO A 290 9.58 -38.24 -35.76
N GLY A 291 10.82 -37.85 -36.05
CA GLY A 291 11.18 -37.28 -37.35
C GLY A 291 11.07 -38.31 -38.47
N ALA A 292 11.06 -37.84 -39.71
CA ALA A 292 11.14 -38.72 -40.88
C ALA A 292 12.43 -39.57 -40.81
N GLY A 293 12.37 -40.81 -41.29
CA GLY A 293 13.51 -41.74 -41.26
C GLY A 293 13.74 -42.44 -39.93
N LEU A 294 12.84 -42.28 -38.94
CA LEU A 294 12.86 -42.99 -37.67
C LEU A 294 11.59 -43.83 -37.50
N THR A 295 11.76 -45.07 -37.03
CA THR A 295 10.68 -45.92 -36.55
C THR A 295 10.85 -46.12 -35.04
N CYS A 296 9.97 -45.51 -34.25
CA CYS A 296 9.90 -45.73 -32.81
C CYS A 296 8.75 -46.70 -32.52
N ALA A 297 9.05 -47.93 -32.09
CA ALA A 297 8.04 -48.96 -31.86
C ALA A 297 7.04 -48.51 -30.80
N GLY A 298 5.73 -48.51 -31.10
CA GLY A 298 4.70 -48.02 -30.18
C GLY A 298 4.63 -48.77 -28.84
N THR A 299 5.01 -50.06 -28.81
CA THR A 299 5.16 -50.87 -27.60
C THR A 299 6.47 -50.64 -26.85
N GLY A 300 7.40 -49.89 -27.43
CA GLY A 300 8.66 -49.51 -26.82
C GLY A 300 8.44 -48.76 -25.52
N ARG A 301 9.22 -49.10 -24.48
CA ARG A 301 9.10 -48.50 -23.15
C ARG A 301 9.69 -47.09 -23.15
N VAL A 302 9.00 -46.17 -22.48
CA VAL A 302 9.55 -44.87 -22.08
C VAL A 302 9.89 -44.97 -20.60
N THR A 303 11.17 -44.81 -20.28
CA THR A 303 11.64 -44.80 -18.88
C THR A 303 11.68 -43.36 -18.40
N ILE A 304 11.08 -43.10 -17.25
CA ILE A 304 11.06 -41.77 -16.63
C ILE A 304 11.79 -41.84 -15.30
N THR A 305 12.76 -40.96 -15.09
CA THR A 305 13.55 -40.85 -13.85
C THR A 305 13.63 -39.40 -13.36
N GLY A 306 14.15 -39.21 -12.16
CA GLY A 306 14.27 -37.90 -11.52
C GLY A 306 13.06 -37.57 -10.65
N ASP A 307 12.71 -36.29 -10.61
CA ASP A 307 11.52 -35.77 -9.95
C ASP A 307 10.29 -35.94 -10.83
N GLY A 308 9.09 -35.71 -10.26
CA GLY A 308 7.85 -35.66 -11.03
C GLY A 308 7.57 -36.94 -11.82
N VAL A 309 8.11 -38.10 -11.40
CA VAL A 309 7.85 -39.37 -12.06
C VAL A 309 6.39 -39.76 -11.84
N PRO A 310 5.57 -39.85 -12.89
CA PRO A 310 4.17 -40.27 -12.76
C PRO A 310 4.06 -41.77 -12.41
N PRO A 311 3.02 -42.19 -11.66
CA PRO A 311 2.77 -43.60 -11.41
C PRO A 311 2.38 -44.33 -12.69
N GLY A 312 2.90 -45.55 -12.88
CA GLY A 312 2.55 -46.44 -13.99
C GLY A 312 3.70 -46.75 -14.93
N THR A 313 3.38 -47.38 -16.06
CA THR A 313 4.33 -47.68 -17.14
C THR A 313 3.93 -46.91 -18.39
N PHE A 314 4.92 -46.45 -19.14
CA PHE A 314 4.70 -45.60 -20.29
C PHE A 314 5.32 -46.17 -21.56
N THR A 315 4.66 -45.93 -22.68
CA THR A 315 5.09 -46.41 -24.00
C THR A 315 5.29 -45.27 -24.99
N VAL A 316 6.03 -45.56 -26.06
CA VAL A 316 6.23 -44.62 -27.17
C VAL A 316 4.90 -44.27 -27.83
N ALA A 317 3.92 -45.19 -27.89
CA ALA A 317 2.59 -44.87 -28.41
C ALA A 317 1.90 -43.75 -27.60
N GLN A 318 2.09 -43.72 -26.28
CA GLN A 318 1.56 -42.62 -25.45
C GLN A 318 2.35 -41.33 -25.69
N LEU A 319 3.69 -41.39 -25.72
CA LEU A 319 4.55 -40.23 -25.97
C LEU A 319 4.26 -39.56 -27.31
N THR A 320 3.97 -40.35 -28.34
CA THR A 320 3.68 -39.87 -29.70
C THR A 320 2.21 -39.50 -29.94
N GLY A 321 1.31 -39.95 -29.07
CA GLY A 321 -0.13 -39.69 -29.18
C GLY A 321 -0.66 -38.71 -28.13
N ALA A 322 -1.28 -39.26 -27.08
CA ALA A 322 -1.95 -38.48 -26.04
C ALA A 322 -0.98 -37.63 -25.20
N GLY A 323 0.29 -38.01 -25.14
CA GLY A 323 1.32 -37.43 -24.28
C GLY A 323 1.43 -38.18 -22.96
N ILE A 324 2.61 -38.05 -22.33
CA ILE A 324 2.89 -38.61 -21.02
C ILE A 324 2.76 -37.47 -19.99
N PRO A 325 1.83 -37.56 -19.02
CA PRO A 325 1.73 -36.59 -17.95
C PRO A 325 2.88 -36.77 -16.97
N LEU A 326 3.54 -35.69 -16.58
CA LEU A 326 4.48 -35.67 -15.46
C LEU A 326 3.72 -35.47 -14.14
N GLY A 327 4.31 -36.00 -13.07
CA GLY A 327 4.01 -35.57 -11.71
C GLY A 327 4.43 -34.12 -11.46
N THR A 328 4.23 -33.65 -10.24
CA THR A 328 4.57 -32.28 -9.85
C THR A 328 6.08 -32.04 -9.94
N LEU A 329 6.47 -30.95 -10.60
CA LEU A 329 7.83 -30.42 -10.61
C LEU A 329 7.86 -29.09 -9.86
N ALA A 330 8.43 -29.08 -8.66
CA ALA A 330 8.76 -27.86 -7.93
C ALA A 330 9.95 -27.14 -8.60
N LYS A 331 10.29 -25.95 -8.11
CA LYS A 331 11.40 -25.17 -8.63
C LYS A 331 12.69 -26.00 -8.70
N ASP A 332 13.38 -25.89 -9.82
CA ASP A 332 14.68 -26.51 -10.14
C ASP A 332 14.66 -28.05 -10.21
N GLN A 333 13.50 -28.69 -9.98
CA GLN A 333 13.30 -30.13 -10.17
C GLN A 333 13.23 -30.51 -11.65
N SER A 334 13.61 -31.76 -11.95
CA SER A 334 13.66 -32.26 -13.33
C SER A 334 13.17 -33.70 -13.48
N ALA A 335 12.40 -33.95 -14.54
CA ALA A 335 12.05 -35.28 -15.01
C ALA A 335 12.81 -35.61 -16.31
N VAL A 336 13.33 -36.82 -16.42
CA VAL A 336 14.08 -37.29 -17.60
C VAL A 336 13.37 -38.47 -18.23
N LEU A 337 12.99 -38.36 -19.50
CA LEU A 337 12.38 -39.42 -20.29
C LEU A 337 13.40 -40.00 -21.26
N LYS A 338 13.50 -41.33 -21.31
CA LYS A 338 14.35 -42.08 -22.24
C LYS A 338 13.53 -43.07 -23.06
N PHE A 339 13.77 -43.10 -24.37
CA PHE A 339 13.11 -44.02 -25.29
C PHE A 339 13.96 -44.29 -26.53
N SER A 340 13.73 -45.42 -27.19
CA SER A 340 14.52 -45.82 -28.34
C SER A 340 13.74 -45.76 -29.65
N CYS A 341 14.44 -45.44 -30.74
CA CYS A 341 13.94 -45.50 -32.10
C CYS A 341 14.97 -46.16 -33.00
N THR A 342 14.52 -46.79 -34.08
CA THR A 342 15.38 -47.38 -35.11
C THR A 342 15.43 -46.47 -36.33
N VAL A 343 16.63 -46.23 -36.85
CA VAL A 343 16.84 -45.52 -38.12
C VAL A 343 16.37 -46.40 -39.26
N ASN A 344 15.52 -45.88 -40.13
CA ASN A 344 14.95 -46.63 -41.24
C ASN A 344 16.06 -47.03 -42.25
N PRO A 345 15.86 -48.13 -42.99
CA PRO A 345 16.75 -48.54 -44.09
C PRO A 345 16.89 -47.47 -45.17
#